data_AF-A0A5J4RWC9-F1
#
_entry.id   AF-A0A5J4RWC9-F1
#
_cell.length_a   1.000
_cell.length_b   1.000
_cell.length_c   1.000
_cell.angle_alpha   90.00
_cell.angle_beta   90.00
_cell.angle_gamma   90.00
#
_symmetry.space_group_name_H-M   'P 1'
#
loop_
_entity.id
_entity.type
_entity.pdbx_description
1 polymer ?
#
loop_
_entity_poly.entity_id
_entity_poly.type
_entity_poly.pdbx_seq_one_letter_code
_entity_poly.pdbx_strand_id
1 'polypeptide(L)'
;MNKPVIVFIKASCIIFVFLATSCSSGGDYPFYSYNDPTIYSTSDKVMPTEIILFISPYIEHNGQKKYIVADNLRNLLLKVNKKSWQLTDSYVMDTLHLSGKETVDRYRVTNQKLSYPFAVDIKVATGELTTARQYAELLNNYLSLRPGSYICRIESLDIKTAAGALEKIYTPTLICPLDINENCASVNLGSFEILIE
;
A
#
# COMPACT_ATOMS: atom_id res chain seq x y z
N MET A 1 -56.51 -41.41 -38.41
CA MET A 1 -57.47 -40.73 -39.30
C MET A 1 -57.54 -39.26 -38.92
N ASN A 2 -57.27 -38.41 -39.92
CA ASN A 2 -57.66 -37.02 -40.14
C ASN A 2 -57.51 -35.93 -39.05
N LYS A 3 -56.57 -35.02 -39.33
CA LYS A 3 -56.60 -33.61 -38.90
C LYS A 3 -57.87 -32.91 -39.43
N PRO A 4 -58.14 -31.70 -38.92
CA PRO A 4 -58.11 -30.57 -39.83
C PRO A 4 -57.17 -29.46 -39.37
N VAL A 5 -56.64 -28.80 -40.40
CA VAL A 5 -55.75 -27.65 -40.41
C VAL A 5 -56.58 -26.38 -40.30
N ILE A 6 -56.12 -25.39 -39.53
CA ILE A 6 -56.40 -23.98 -39.80
C ILE A 6 -55.08 -23.22 -39.74
N VAL A 7 -54.76 -22.57 -40.86
CA VAL A 7 -53.67 -21.63 -41.07
C VAL A 7 -54.28 -20.24 -41.00
N PHE A 8 -53.63 -19.30 -40.32
CA PHE A 8 -53.63 -17.89 -40.75
C PHE A 8 -52.26 -17.26 -40.51
N ILE A 9 -51.90 -16.41 -41.46
CA ILE A 9 -50.57 -15.96 -41.85
C ILE A 9 -50.40 -14.47 -41.48
N LYS A 10 -49.14 -14.09 -41.19
CA LYS A 10 -48.49 -12.75 -41.25
C LYS A 10 -48.76 -11.70 -40.16
N ALA A 11 -47.69 -11.37 -39.44
CA ALA A 11 -47.02 -10.06 -39.45
C ALA A 11 -45.73 -10.18 -38.60
N SER A 12 -44.56 -10.34 -39.21
CA SER A 12 -43.58 -9.26 -39.43
C SER A 12 -43.38 -8.32 -38.23
N CYS A 13 -42.35 -8.59 -37.43
CA CYS A 13 -41.60 -7.58 -36.67
C CYS A 13 -40.17 -8.10 -36.47
N ILE A 14 -39.28 -7.60 -37.33
CA ILE A 14 -37.84 -7.60 -37.10
C ILE A 14 -37.60 -6.76 -35.85
N ILE A 15 -37.08 -7.37 -34.78
CA ILE A 15 -36.51 -6.63 -33.66
C ILE A 15 -35.08 -7.12 -33.47
N PHE A 16 -34.16 -6.28 -33.94
CA PHE A 16 -32.77 -6.22 -33.49
C PHE A 16 -32.78 -6.00 -31.97
N VAL A 17 -32.30 -6.96 -31.19
CA VAL A 17 -31.85 -6.69 -29.82
C VAL A 17 -30.36 -7.00 -29.76
N PHE A 18 -29.63 -5.95 -29.46
CA PHE A 18 -28.18 -5.88 -29.32
C PHE A 18 -27.62 -7.01 -28.47
N LEU A 19 -26.60 -7.69 -29.02
CA LEU A 19 -25.60 -8.40 -28.23
C LEU A 19 -24.85 -7.35 -27.40
N ALA A 20 -25.32 -7.08 -26.19
CA ALA A 20 -24.47 -6.52 -25.15
C ALA A 20 -23.59 -7.65 -24.62
N THR A 21 -22.38 -7.76 -25.17
CA THR A 21 -21.26 -8.44 -24.52
C THR A 21 -21.08 -7.82 -23.15
N SER A 22 -21.54 -8.50 -22.09
CA SER A 22 -21.05 -8.16 -20.75
C SER A 22 -19.58 -8.53 -20.72
N CYS A 23 -18.74 -7.52 -20.56
CA CYS A 23 -17.34 -7.71 -20.27
C CYS A 23 -17.28 -8.31 -18.87
N SER A 24 -16.98 -9.61 -18.77
CA SER A 24 -16.63 -10.21 -17.49
C SER A 24 -15.25 -9.69 -17.08
N SER A 25 -15.20 -8.60 -16.33
CA SER A 25 -14.04 -8.33 -15.48
C SER A 25 -14.17 -9.22 -14.25
N GLY A 26 -13.63 -10.44 -14.37
CA GLY A 26 -13.32 -11.28 -13.23
C GLY A 26 -12.34 -10.54 -12.31
N GLY A 27 -12.72 -10.41 -11.06
CA GLY A 27 -12.00 -9.66 -10.04
C GLY A 27 -12.94 -9.46 -8.87
N ASP A 28 -13.21 -10.54 -8.14
CA ASP A 28 -13.93 -10.50 -6.86
C ASP A 28 -13.12 -9.67 -5.87
N TYR A 29 -13.35 -8.36 -5.86
CA TYR A 29 -13.12 -7.54 -4.68
C TYR A 29 -14.20 -7.93 -3.66
N PRO A 30 -13.87 -8.20 -2.40
CA PRO A 30 -14.89 -8.49 -1.41
C PRO A 30 -15.77 -7.25 -1.22
N PHE A 31 -16.94 -7.29 -1.84
CA PHE A 31 -18.06 -6.39 -1.57
C PHE A 31 -18.51 -6.67 -0.14
N TYR A 32 -18.18 -5.79 0.80
CA TYR A 32 -18.69 -5.87 2.16
C TYR A 32 -20.21 -5.67 2.14
N SER A 33 -20.96 -6.75 2.31
CA SER A 33 -22.40 -6.73 2.58
C SER A 33 -22.61 -6.57 4.08
N TYR A 34 -22.96 -5.36 4.51
CA TYR A 34 -23.38 -5.08 5.88
C TYR A 34 -24.90 -5.24 5.98
N ASN A 35 -25.38 -6.43 6.37
CA ASN A 35 -26.71 -6.56 6.99
C ASN A 35 -26.58 -6.21 8.48
N ASP A 36 -26.44 -4.90 8.70
CA ASP A 36 -26.57 -4.08 9.92
C ASP A 36 -25.95 -4.59 11.25
N PRO A 37 -24.90 -3.88 11.73
CA PRO A 37 -24.78 -3.56 13.14
C PRO A 37 -24.42 -2.08 13.38
N THR A 38 -25.39 -1.28 13.79
CA THR A 38 -25.17 -0.06 14.60
C THR A 38 -24.21 -0.38 15.76
N ILE A 39 -23.06 0.29 15.91
CA ILE A 39 -22.87 1.73 16.11
C ILE A 39 -21.80 2.28 15.16
N TYR A 40 -22.20 3.10 14.19
CA TYR A 40 -21.31 4.05 13.55
C TYR A 40 -21.89 5.46 13.69
N SER A 41 -21.04 6.37 14.15
CA SER A 41 -21.25 7.82 14.17
C SER A 41 -21.87 8.28 12.85
N THR A 42 -22.89 9.13 12.93
CA THR A 42 -23.65 9.76 11.83
C THR A 42 -22.83 10.76 10.99
N SER A 43 -21.65 10.37 10.56
CA SER A 43 -20.83 11.13 9.61
C SER A 43 -19.99 10.12 8.85
N ASP A 44 -20.09 10.10 7.53
CA ASP A 44 -19.32 9.26 6.59
C ASP A 44 -17.81 9.54 6.68
N LYS A 45 -17.18 9.17 7.81
CA LYS A 45 -15.77 9.43 8.11
C LYS A 45 -14.94 8.23 7.69
N VAL A 46 -14.44 8.27 6.46
CA VAL A 46 -13.38 7.35 6.01
C VAL A 46 -12.14 7.61 6.88
N MET A 47 -11.69 6.57 7.57
CA MET A 47 -10.51 6.62 8.44
C MET A 47 -9.27 6.20 7.64
N PRO A 48 -8.09 6.79 7.92
CA PRO A 48 -6.86 6.39 7.26
C PRO A 48 -6.43 4.98 7.70
N THR A 49 -6.22 4.11 6.73
CA THR A 49 -5.70 2.75 6.93
C THR A 49 -4.29 2.57 6.42
N GLU A 50 -3.80 3.51 5.60
CA GLU A 50 -2.56 3.38 4.85
C GLU A 50 -1.75 4.68 4.90
N ILE A 51 -0.43 4.56 5.05
CA ILE A 51 0.53 5.65 4.85
C ILE A 51 1.39 5.33 3.63
N ILE A 52 1.41 6.27 2.69
CA ILE A 52 2.26 6.19 1.49
C ILE A 52 3.51 7.05 1.72
N LEU A 53 4.69 6.51 1.43
CA LEU A 53 5.94 7.26 1.47
C LEU A 53 6.96 6.74 0.45
N PHE A 54 7.96 7.55 0.16
CA PHE A 54 9.09 7.21 -0.71
C PHE A 54 10.40 7.37 0.05
N ILE A 55 11.28 6.37 -0.04
CA ILE A 55 12.61 6.42 0.59
C ILE A 55 13.69 6.35 -0.48
N SER A 56 14.67 7.24 -0.40
CA SER A 56 15.87 7.28 -1.23
C SER A 56 17.10 7.06 -0.35
N PRO A 57 17.52 5.81 -0.13
CA PRO A 57 18.72 5.52 0.62
C PRO A 57 19.97 5.90 -0.17
N TYR A 58 20.95 6.50 0.50
CA TYR A 58 22.23 6.87 -0.12
C TYR A 58 23.39 6.70 0.86
N ILE A 59 24.59 6.52 0.32
CA ILE A 59 25.85 6.67 1.04
C ILE A 59 26.58 7.91 0.53
N GLU A 60 27.48 8.46 1.34
CA GLU A 60 28.41 9.49 0.88
C GLU A 60 29.73 8.86 0.46
N HIS A 61 30.13 9.10 -0.79
CA HIS A 61 31.40 8.61 -1.32
C HIS A 61 32.08 9.73 -2.11
N ASN A 62 33.32 10.07 -1.73
CA ASN A 62 34.09 11.18 -2.32
C ASN A 62 33.33 12.52 -2.34
N GLY A 63 32.57 12.83 -1.27
CA GLY A 63 31.80 14.06 -1.15
C GLY A 63 30.56 14.12 -2.05
N GLN A 64 30.15 13.00 -2.65
CA GLN A 64 28.95 12.90 -3.48
C GLN A 64 27.99 11.85 -2.92
N LYS A 65 26.68 12.11 -3.06
CA LYS A 65 25.65 11.12 -2.75
C LYS A 65 25.66 10.01 -3.80
N LYS A 66 25.68 8.77 -3.35
CA LYS A 66 25.53 7.57 -4.16
C LYS A 66 24.29 6.81 -3.68
N TYR A 67 23.26 6.75 -4.52
CA TYR A 67 21.98 6.16 -4.16
C TYR A 67 22.03 4.65 -4.27
N ILE A 68 21.46 3.95 -3.29
CA ILE A 68 21.47 2.49 -3.22
C ILE A 68 20.59 1.90 -4.32
N VAL A 69 21.13 0.90 -5.01
CA VAL A 69 20.45 0.07 -6.02
C VAL A 69 20.06 -1.26 -5.39
N ALA A 70 18.77 -1.48 -5.21
CA ALA A 70 18.17 -2.70 -4.70
C ALA A 70 16.90 -3.03 -5.50
N ASP A 71 16.50 -4.32 -5.51
CA ASP A 71 15.23 -4.72 -6.12
C ASP A 71 14.05 -4.15 -5.32
N ASN A 72 14.19 -4.12 -3.99
CA ASN A 72 13.29 -3.43 -3.08
C ASN A 72 13.98 -3.22 -1.72
N LEU A 73 13.39 -2.35 -0.89
CA LEU A 73 13.73 -2.20 0.52
C LEU A 73 12.79 -3.08 1.36
N ARG A 74 13.27 -3.65 2.46
CA ARG A 74 12.52 -4.65 3.24
C ARG A 74 12.21 -4.14 4.64
N ASN A 75 11.17 -4.71 5.27
CA ASN A 75 10.91 -4.58 6.71
C ASN A 75 10.92 -3.14 7.27
N LEU A 76 10.30 -2.19 6.57
CA LEU A 76 10.15 -0.83 7.07
C LEU A 76 9.35 -0.82 8.36
N LEU A 77 9.97 -0.28 9.42
CA LEU A 77 9.34 -0.08 10.72
C LEU A 77 8.97 1.39 10.89
N LEU A 78 7.66 1.66 10.86
CA LEU A 78 7.08 2.97 11.05
C LEU A 78 6.27 3.02 12.35
N LYS A 79 6.35 4.14 13.06
CA LYS A 79 5.52 4.42 14.23
C LYS A 79 4.80 5.76 14.09
N VAL A 80 3.51 5.79 14.40
CA VAL A 80 2.75 7.02 14.60
C VAL A 80 2.33 7.09 16.06
N ASN A 81 2.69 8.18 16.74
CA ASN A 81 2.40 8.37 18.17
C ASN A 81 2.77 7.13 19.04
N LYS A 82 3.99 6.61 18.85
CA LYS A 82 4.54 5.42 19.52
C LYS A 82 3.87 4.08 19.17
N LYS A 83 2.79 4.05 18.39
CA LYS A 83 2.17 2.81 17.92
C LYS A 83 2.86 2.34 16.64
N SER A 84 3.28 1.08 16.62
CA SER A 84 3.85 0.45 15.42
C SER A 84 2.78 0.15 14.39
N TRP A 85 3.09 0.53 13.15
CA TRP A 85 2.35 0.13 11.97
C TRP A 85 2.85 -1.22 11.47
N GLN A 86 2.22 -1.74 10.41
CA GLN A 86 2.60 -3.01 9.83
C GLN A 86 4.05 -2.94 9.30
N LEU A 87 4.82 -4.02 9.49
CA LEU A 87 6.12 -4.14 8.83
C LEU A 87 5.88 -4.37 7.34
N THR A 88 6.46 -3.51 6.51
CA THR A 88 6.14 -3.45 5.08
C THR A 88 7.40 -3.40 4.22
N ASP A 89 7.37 -4.10 3.10
CA ASP A 89 8.39 -4.02 2.06
C ASP A 89 8.02 -2.94 1.04
N SER A 90 9.02 -2.30 0.44
CA SER A 90 8.75 -1.43 -0.70
C SER A 90 8.29 -2.25 -1.90
N TYR A 91 7.62 -1.60 -2.84
CA TYR A 91 7.36 -2.22 -4.14
C TYR A 91 8.68 -2.62 -4.83
N VAL A 92 8.58 -3.65 -5.67
CA VAL A 92 9.70 -4.13 -6.47
C VAL A 92 9.97 -3.15 -7.61
N MET A 93 11.24 -2.77 -7.76
CA MET A 93 11.74 -1.94 -8.85
C MET A 93 12.61 -2.77 -9.78
N ASP A 94 12.37 -2.66 -11.09
CA ASP A 94 13.29 -3.22 -12.08
C ASP A 94 14.52 -2.31 -12.21
N THR A 95 15.66 -2.80 -11.73
CA THR A 95 16.94 -2.09 -11.79
C THR A 95 17.92 -2.70 -12.80
N LEU A 96 17.48 -3.68 -13.61
CA LEU A 96 18.36 -4.42 -14.53
C LEU A 96 19.02 -3.50 -15.55
N HIS A 97 18.24 -2.60 -16.15
CA HIS A 97 18.69 -1.69 -17.21
C HIS A 97 19.20 -0.33 -16.71
N LEU A 98 19.29 -0.14 -15.39
CA LEU A 98 19.85 1.07 -14.81
C LEU A 98 21.35 1.18 -15.18
N SER A 99 21.73 2.28 -15.82
CA SER A 99 23.12 2.55 -16.20
C SER A 99 23.92 3.16 -15.05
N GLY A 100 25.26 3.06 -15.12
CA GLY A 100 26.13 3.67 -14.11
C GLY A 100 26.03 3.04 -12.72
N LYS A 101 25.70 1.74 -12.65
CA LYS A 101 25.77 0.96 -11.42
C LYS A 101 27.22 0.63 -11.10
N GLU A 102 27.62 0.86 -9.86
CA GLU A 102 28.92 0.46 -9.33
C GLU A 102 28.74 -0.17 -7.94
N THR A 103 29.78 -0.82 -7.45
CA THR A 103 29.83 -1.30 -6.06
C THR A 103 30.75 -0.38 -5.27
N VAL A 104 30.22 0.20 -4.20
CA VAL A 104 30.97 0.98 -3.22
C VAL A 104 30.75 0.34 -1.86
N ASP A 105 31.85 0.03 -1.18
CA ASP A 105 31.86 -0.76 0.05
C ASP A 105 31.08 -2.07 -0.12
N ARG A 106 29.97 -2.22 0.60
CA ARG A 106 29.09 -3.41 0.57
C ARG A 106 27.79 -3.20 -0.22
N TYR A 107 27.61 -2.05 -0.87
CA TYR A 107 26.37 -1.71 -1.57
C TYR A 107 26.57 -1.54 -3.06
N ARG A 108 25.53 -1.89 -3.83
CA ARG A 108 25.42 -1.44 -5.23
C ARG A 108 24.81 -0.05 -5.23
N VAL A 109 25.39 0.86 -5.99
CA VAL A 109 25.01 2.28 -6.00
C VAL A 109 24.96 2.87 -7.41
N THR A 110 24.31 4.02 -7.55
CA THR A 110 24.27 4.83 -8.76
C THR A 110 24.29 6.33 -8.41
N ASN A 111 24.62 7.18 -9.38
CA ASN A 111 24.46 8.64 -9.26
C ASN A 111 23.01 9.10 -9.46
N GLN A 112 22.13 8.23 -9.97
CA GLN A 112 20.72 8.57 -10.21
C GLN A 112 19.91 8.36 -8.93
N LYS A 113 19.12 9.36 -8.54
CA LYS A 113 18.25 9.24 -7.36
C LYS A 113 17.19 8.17 -7.58
N LEU A 114 17.22 7.12 -6.76
CA LEU A 114 16.22 6.06 -6.72
C LEU A 114 15.29 6.30 -5.53
N SER A 115 13.98 6.15 -5.75
CA SER A 115 12.94 6.37 -4.73
C SER A 115 12.08 5.13 -4.63
N TYR A 116 12.13 4.45 -3.49
CA TYR A 116 11.42 3.21 -3.23
C TYR A 116 10.08 3.52 -2.55
N PRO A 117 8.93 3.25 -3.21
CA PRO A 117 7.61 3.51 -2.65
C PRO A 117 7.19 2.44 -1.64
N PHE A 118 6.52 2.88 -0.58
CA PHE A 118 5.89 2.04 0.44
C PHE A 118 4.40 2.41 0.57
N ALA A 119 3.58 1.39 0.81
CA ALA A 119 2.20 1.50 1.24
C ALA A 119 2.08 0.77 2.59
N VAL A 120 2.18 1.51 3.69
CA VAL A 120 2.26 0.97 5.04
C VAL A 120 0.87 0.94 5.66
N ASP A 121 0.35 -0.25 5.88
CA ASP A 121 -0.96 -0.43 6.50
C ASP A 121 -0.91 -0.30 8.02
N ILE A 122 -2.07 0.00 8.61
CA ILE A 122 -2.28 -0.16 10.03
C ILE A 122 -1.95 -1.59 10.46
N LYS A 123 -1.29 -1.73 11.62
CA LYS A 123 -1.00 -3.04 12.16
C LYS A 123 -2.29 -3.71 12.65
N VAL A 124 -2.69 -4.76 11.96
CA VAL A 124 -3.74 -5.69 12.41
C VAL A 124 -3.04 -6.95 12.91
N ALA A 125 -3.44 -7.48 14.06
CA ALA A 125 -2.96 -8.80 14.48
C ALA A 125 -3.36 -9.80 13.39
N THR A 126 -2.38 -10.36 12.67
CA THR A 126 -2.62 -11.27 11.56
C THR A 126 -3.31 -12.55 12.07
N GLY A 127 -4.52 -12.79 11.60
CA GLY A 127 -5.37 -13.92 11.96
C GLY A 127 -6.85 -13.51 11.89
N GLU A 128 -7.75 -14.49 11.88
CA GLU A 128 -9.14 -14.20 12.24
C GLU A 128 -9.14 -13.48 13.60
N LEU A 129 -9.91 -12.38 13.72
CA LEU A 129 -10.09 -11.65 14.97
C LEU A 129 -10.91 -12.54 15.94
N THR A 130 -10.29 -13.61 16.42
CA THR A 130 -10.93 -14.68 17.19
C THR A 130 -11.13 -14.29 18.66
N THR A 131 -10.49 -13.22 19.11
CA THR A 131 -10.59 -12.73 20.49
C THR A 131 -11.10 -11.30 20.56
N ALA A 132 -11.90 -11.01 21.59
CA ALA A 132 -12.36 -9.64 21.90
C ALA A 132 -11.18 -8.66 22.10
N ARG A 133 -10.02 -9.16 22.55
CA ARG A 133 -8.80 -8.40 22.69
C ARG A 133 -8.27 -7.91 21.33
N GLN A 134 -8.14 -8.81 20.35
CA GLN A 134 -7.67 -8.45 19.00
C GLN A 134 -8.61 -7.43 18.33
N TYR A 135 -9.92 -7.59 18.52
CA TYR A 135 -10.90 -6.63 18.04
C TYR A 135 -10.75 -5.26 18.72
N ALA A 136 -10.58 -5.23 20.05
CA ALA A 136 -10.36 -3.99 20.80
C ALA A 136 -9.05 -3.30 20.41
N GLU A 137 -7.97 -4.06 20.14
CA GLU A 137 -6.70 -3.53 19.65
C GLU A 137 -6.85 -2.90 18.26
N LEU A 138 -7.56 -3.57 17.35
CA LEU A 138 -7.88 -3.04 16.02
C LEU A 138 -8.70 -1.74 16.11
N LEU A 139 -9.80 -1.76 16.87
CA LEU A 139 -10.66 -0.61 17.08
C LEU A 139 -9.89 0.56 17.71
N ASN A 140 -9.02 0.29 18.69
CA ASN A 140 -8.18 1.32 19.30
C ASN A 140 -7.17 1.91 18.30
N ASN A 141 -6.63 1.11 17.38
CA ASN A 141 -5.75 1.62 16.33
C ASN A 141 -6.52 2.53 15.36
N TYR A 142 -7.68 2.10 14.88
CA TYR A 142 -8.57 2.91 14.04
C TYR A 142 -8.99 4.22 14.72
N LEU A 143 -9.44 4.15 15.98
CA LEU A 143 -9.89 5.31 16.74
C LEU A 143 -8.75 6.27 17.13
N SER A 144 -7.49 5.83 17.08
CA SER A 144 -6.35 6.67 17.45
C SER A 144 -5.86 7.62 16.35
N LEU A 145 -6.27 7.40 15.10
CA LEU A 145 -5.90 8.20 13.94
C LEU A 145 -7.07 9.07 13.46
N ARG A 146 -7.71 9.75 14.40
CA ARG A 146 -8.71 10.76 14.07
C ARG A 146 -8.06 11.90 13.25
N PRO A 147 -8.85 12.67 12.49
CA PRO A 147 -8.36 13.88 11.86
C PRO A 147 -7.58 14.77 12.85
N GLY A 148 -6.39 15.19 12.46
CA GLY A 148 -5.45 15.91 13.33
C GLY A 148 -3.99 15.72 12.94
N SER A 149 -3.10 16.37 13.69
CA SER A 149 -1.65 16.34 13.45
C SER A 149 -0.95 15.37 14.39
N TYR A 150 -0.09 14.54 13.82
CA TYR A 150 0.65 13.48 14.50
C TYR A 150 2.14 13.57 14.22
N ILE A 151 2.90 12.82 15.02
CA ILE A 151 4.32 12.61 14.77
C ILE A 151 4.51 11.18 14.25
N CYS A 152 5.06 11.09 13.04
CA CYS A 152 5.51 9.87 12.42
C CYS A 152 7.03 9.71 12.60
N ARG A 153 7.46 8.49 12.93
CA ARG A 153 8.87 8.11 13.03
C ARG A 153 9.12 6.90 12.15
N ILE A 154 10.08 7.02 11.25
CA ILE A 154 10.65 5.89 10.54
C ILE A 154 11.81 5.41 11.42
N GLU A 155 11.78 4.16 11.89
CA GLU A 155 12.76 3.66 12.87
C GLU A 155 13.85 2.82 12.22
N SER A 156 13.49 1.97 11.25
CA SER A 156 14.44 1.11 10.56
C SER A 156 13.88 0.58 9.26
N LEU A 157 14.76 0.11 8.40
CA LEU A 157 14.46 -0.69 7.22
C LEU A 157 15.65 -1.60 6.90
N ASP A 158 15.42 -2.66 6.13
CA ASP A 158 16.45 -3.59 5.73
C ASP A 158 16.84 -3.36 4.26
N ILE A 159 18.15 -3.40 3.98
CA ILE A 159 18.73 -3.21 2.65
C ILE A 159 19.51 -4.46 2.26
N LYS A 160 19.33 -4.90 1.02
CA LYS A 160 20.13 -5.99 0.45
C LYS A 160 21.49 -5.47 0.00
N THR A 161 22.55 -5.99 0.62
CA THR A 161 23.95 -5.74 0.23
C THR A 161 24.27 -6.31 -1.16
N ALA A 162 25.39 -5.89 -1.74
CA ALA A 162 25.89 -6.41 -3.01
C ALA A 162 26.19 -7.93 -2.97
N ALA A 163 26.50 -8.46 -1.78
CA ALA A 163 26.69 -9.89 -1.52
C ALA A 163 25.36 -10.66 -1.34
N GLY A 164 24.23 -9.95 -1.31
CA GLY A 164 22.90 -10.53 -1.18
C GLY A 164 22.38 -10.68 0.25
N ALA A 165 23.18 -10.34 1.26
CA ALA A 165 22.74 -10.34 2.66
C ALA A 165 21.83 -9.15 2.98
N LEU A 166 20.81 -9.35 3.83
CA LEU A 166 19.98 -8.28 4.37
C LEU A 166 20.65 -7.64 5.58
N GLU A 167 20.76 -6.32 5.55
CA GLU A 167 21.33 -5.51 6.62
C GLU A 167 20.28 -4.52 7.13
N LYS A 168 20.10 -4.47 8.44
CA LYS A 168 19.13 -3.57 9.09
C LYS A 168 19.74 -2.20 9.32
N ILE A 169 19.12 -1.18 8.74
CA ILE A 169 19.51 0.23 8.86
C ILE A 169 18.58 0.93 9.84
N TYR A 170 19.15 1.53 10.89
CA TYR A 170 18.40 2.30 11.88
C TYR A 170 18.37 3.79 11.52
N THR A 171 17.21 4.42 11.69
CA THR A 171 16.96 5.81 11.25
C THR A 171 16.38 6.66 12.39
N PRO A 172 17.02 6.69 13.57
CA PRO A 172 16.41 7.27 14.78
C PRO A 172 16.06 8.77 14.67
N THR A 173 16.65 9.48 13.72
CA THR A 173 16.49 10.92 13.48
C THR A 173 15.34 11.26 12.52
N LEU A 174 14.75 10.27 11.82
CA LEU A 174 13.75 10.54 10.81
C LEU A 174 12.35 10.67 11.42
N ILE A 175 12.05 11.89 11.87
CA ILE A 175 10.79 12.29 12.49
C ILE A 175 10.11 13.33 11.60
N CYS A 176 8.84 13.08 11.25
CA CYS A 176 8.08 13.95 10.37
C CYS A 176 6.65 14.20 10.89
N PRO A 177 6.08 15.38 10.62
CA PRO A 177 4.66 15.62 10.88
C PRO A 177 3.82 14.76 9.93
N LEU A 178 2.70 14.27 10.45
CA LEU A 178 1.69 13.53 9.69
C LEU A 178 0.35 14.20 9.96
N ASP A 179 -0.21 14.85 8.94
CA ASP A 179 -1.53 15.47 9.02
C ASP A 179 -2.58 14.53 8.43
N ILE A 180 -3.57 14.20 9.25
CA ILE A 180 -4.70 13.34 8.88
C ILE A 180 -5.90 14.23 8.62
N ASN A 181 -6.36 14.23 7.37
CA ASN A 181 -7.57 14.93 6.95
C ASN A 181 -8.81 14.06 7.18
N GLU A 182 -9.97 14.71 7.23
CA GLU A 182 -11.25 14.00 7.21
C GLU A 182 -11.44 13.27 5.87
N ASN A 183 -12.06 12.09 5.95
CA ASN A 183 -12.50 11.30 4.80
C ASN A 183 -11.38 10.85 3.86
N CYS A 184 -10.17 10.59 4.39
CA CYS A 184 -9.04 10.06 3.64
C CYS A 184 -8.69 8.63 4.09
N ALA A 185 -8.70 7.67 3.15
CA ALA A 185 -8.29 6.29 3.41
C ALA A 185 -6.76 6.12 3.45
N SER A 186 -6.02 6.98 2.76
CA SER A 186 -4.57 6.97 2.73
C SER A 186 -4.00 8.35 2.99
N VAL A 187 -2.80 8.40 3.57
CA VAL A 187 -2.06 9.63 3.85
C VAL A 187 -0.70 9.57 3.17
N ASN A 188 -0.38 10.57 2.36
CA ASN A 188 0.93 10.68 1.73
C ASN A 188 1.89 11.47 2.62
N LEU A 189 2.94 10.81 3.10
CA LEU A 189 3.97 11.39 3.95
C LEU A 189 5.09 12.09 3.15
N GLY A 190 5.16 11.84 1.83
CA GLY A 190 6.14 12.43 0.93
C GLY A 190 7.39 11.56 0.74
N SER A 191 8.52 12.21 0.47
CA SER A 191 9.77 11.56 0.07
C SER A 191 10.93 11.92 1.00
N PHE A 192 11.72 10.93 1.37
CA PHE A 192 12.81 11.05 2.33
C PHE A 192 14.12 10.52 1.76
N GLU A 193 15.20 11.27 1.93
CA GLU A 193 16.54 10.76 1.69
C GLU A 193 17.15 10.27 3.01
N ILE A 194 17.74 9.07 2.99
CA ILE A 194 18.28 8.42 4.18
C ILE A 194 19.75 8.13 3.94
N LEU A 195 20.62 8.75 4.72
CA LEU A 195 22.04 8.42 4.75
C LEU A 195 22.22 7.05 5.43
N ILE A 196 23.04 6.20 4.83
CA ILE A 196 23.50 4.93 5.39
C ILE A 196 24.98 5.10 5.74
N GLU A 197 25.31 4.76 6.98
CA GLU A 197 26.66 4.79 7.54
C GLU A 197 27.39 3.45 7.41
#